data_AF-A0A392WGV3-F1
#
_entry.id   AF-A0A392WGV3-F1
#
_cell.length_a   1.000
_cell.length_b   1.000
_cell.length_c   1.000
_cell.angle_alpha   90.00
_cell.angle_beta   90.00
_cell.angle_gamma   90.00
#
_symmetry.space_group_name_H-M   'P 1'
#
loop_
_entity.id
_entity.type
_entity.pdbx_description
1 polymer ?
#
loop_
_entity_poly.entity_id
_entity_poly.type
_entity_poly.pdbx_seq_one_letter_code
_entity_poly.pdbx_strand_id
1 'polypeptide(L)' 'MFGSIPEDTCDSGNLAVLQLDGNYLKGSIPEEIGNCSSLYL' A
#
# COMPACT_ATOMS: atom_id res chain seq x y z
N MET A 1 -1.39 11.01 -8.37
CA MET A 1 -2.10 11.42 -7.12
C MET A 1 -1.13 12.08 -6.14
N PHE A 2 -1.64 12.82 -5.15
CA PHE A 2 -0.88 13.37 -4.02
C PHE A 2 -1.54 12.90 -2.71
N GLY A 3 -0.77 12.75 -1.64
CA GLY A 3 -1.26 12.23 -0.34
C GLY A 3 -0.29 11.23 0.28
N SER A 4 -0.76 10.44 1.24
CA SER A 4 -0.04 9.31 1.84
C SER A 4 -0.75 8.00 1.55
N ILE A 5 -0.06 6.88 1.76
CA ILE A 5 -0.66 5.55 1.68
C ILE A 5 -1.48 5.34 2.96
N PRO A 6 -2.76 4.98 2.87
CA PRO A 6 -3.58 4.65 4.05
C PRO A 6 -3.08 3.39 4.77
N GLU A 7 -3.16 3.36 6.10
CA GLU A 7 -2.77 2.19 6.92
C GLU A 7 -3.69 0.98 6.65
N ASP A 8 -4.96 1.22 6.30
CA ASP A 8 -6.00 0.22 6.00
C ASP A 8 -5.94 -0.32 4.55
N THR A 9 -4.88 0.01 3.79
CA THR A 9 -4.73 -0.42 2.38
C THR A 9 -4.85 -1.94 2.19
N CYS A 10 -4.52 -2.73 3.23
CA CYS A 10 -4.53 -4.19 3.17
C CYS A 10 -5.70 -4.87 3.89
N ASP A 11 -6.64 -4.11 4.45
CA ASP A 11 -7.79 -4.65 5.20
C ASP A 11 -8.71 -5.51 4.32
N SER A 12 -8.70 -5.27 3.00
CA SER A 12 -9.46 -6.08 2.04
C SER A 12 -8.99 -7.53 1.94
N GLY A 13 -7.78 -7.84 2.43
CA GLY A 13 -7.17 -9.18 2.44
C GLY A 13 -6.87 -9.77 1.06
N ASN A 14 -7.23 -9.08 -0.03
CA ASN A 14 -7.14 -9.57 -1.41
C ASN A 14 -6.23 -8.71 -2.29
N LEU A 15 -5.50 -7.76 -1.69
CA LEU A 15 -4.59 -6.89 -2.43
C LEU A 15 -3.40 -7.71 -2.94
N ALA A 16 -3.42 -8.02 -4.24
CA ALA A 16 -2.40 -8.84 -4.89
C ALA A 16 -1.25 -8.03 -5.52
N VAL A 17 -1.54 -6.80 -5.95
CA VAL A 17 -0.59 -5.91 -6.62
C VAL A 17 -0.74 -4.52 -6.05
N LEU A 18 0.39 -3.92 -5.65
CA LEU A 18 0.47 -2.54 -5.19
C LEU A 18 1.43 -1.76 -6.08
N GLN A 19 0.88 -0.96 -7.00
CA GLN A 19 1.64 -0.13 -7.93
C GLN A 19 1.62 1.33 -7.49
N LEU A 20 2.78 1.89 -7.16
CA LEU A 20 2.91 3.23 -6.59
C LEU A 20 3.60 4.25 -7.50
N ASP A 21 4.23 3.81 -8.59
CA ASP A 21 4.93 4.68 -9.53
C ASP A 21 4.00 5.70 -10.20
N GLY A 22 4.59 6.80 -10.67
CA GLY A 22 3.85 7.90 -11.30
C GLY A 22 3.01 8.76 -10.34
N ASN A 23 3.17 8.58 -9.02
CA ASN A 23 2.48 9.39 -8.02
C ASN A 23 3.42 10.37 -7.29
N TYR A 24 2.81 11.35 -6.62
CA TYR A 24 3.44 12.34 -5.74
C TYR A 24 3.09 12.05 -4.27
N LEU A 25 3.05 10.76 -3.90
CA LEU A 25 2.80 10.34 -2.53
C LEU A 25 3.95 10.79 -1.63
N LYS A 26 3.64 11.18 -0.40
CA LYS A 26 4.56 11.66 0.63
C LYS A 26 4.29 10.95 1.94
N GLY A 27 5.29 10.94 2.84
CA GLY A 27 5.25 10.17 4.08
C GLY A 27 5.96 8.83 3.95
N SER A 28 5.93 8.04 5.01
CA SER A 28 6.47 6.67 5.04
C SER A 28 5.50 5.69 4.38
N ILE A 29 6.03 4.55 3.92
CA ILE A 29 5.22 3.39 3.62
C ILE A 29 4.72 2.82 4.97
N PRO A 30 3.40 2.64 5.17
CA PRO A 30 2.85 2.05 6.39
C PRO A 30 3.42 0.66 6.65
N GLU A 31 3.69 0.31 7.90
CA GLU A 31 4.24 -1.00 8.27
C GLU A 31 3.23 -2.13 8.04
N GLU A 32 1.94 -1.79 8.04
CA GLU A 32 0.80 -2.65 7.71
C GLU A 32 0.92 -3.23 6.30
N ILE A 33 1.67 -2.58 5.40
CA ILE A 33 1.97 -3.14 4.07
C ILE A 33 2.78 -4.45 4.18
N GLY A 34 3.56 -4.63 5.25
CA GLY A 34 4.24 -5.89 5.55
C GLY A 34 3.29 -7.03 5.96
N ASN A 35 2.05 -6.71 6.35
CA ASN A 35 1.05 -7.69 6.79
C ASN A 35 0.10 -8.12 5.67
N CYS A 36 0.26 -7.61 4.44
CA CYS A 36 -0.60 -7.94 3.31
C CYS A 36 -0.34 -9.38 2.83
N SER A 37 -1.11 -10.33 3.36
CA SER A 37 -0.94 -11.77 3.08
C SER A 37 -1.12 -12.16 1.62
N SER A 38 -1.89 -11.40 0.86
CA SER A 38 -2.14 -11.64 -0.57
C SER A 38 -1.20 -10.91 -1.51
N LEU A 39 -0.34 -10.02 -0.99
CA LEU A 39 0.57 -9.24 -1.82
C LEU A 39 1.72 -10.14 -2.28
N TYR A 40 1.84 -10.30 -3.59
CA TYR A 40 2.93 -11.07 -4.18
C TYR A 40 4.21 -10.24 -4.20
N LEU A 41 5.35 -10.88 -3.85
CA LEU A 41 6.70 -10.33 -4.02
C LEU A 41 7.25 -10.63 -5.41
#